data_AF-A0A1S7DUW2-F1
#
_entry.id   AF-A0A1S7DUW2-F1
#
_cell.length_a   1.000
_cell.length_b   1.000
_cell.length_c   1.000
_cell.angle_alpha   90.00
_cell.angle_beta   90.00
_cell.angle_gamma   90.00
#
_symmetry.space_group_name_H-M   'P 1'
#
loop_
_entity.id
_entity.type
_entity.pdbx_description
1 polymer ?
#
loop_
_entity_poly.entity_id
_entity_poly.type
_entity_poly.pdbx_seq_one_letter_code
_entity_poly.pdbx_strand_id
1 'polypeptide(L)'
;MKVFKSSNSTEVNIITGLTLIILSLLIVALFYNNISEEVNVYFKFGILLIVSLVAMYFYANSLKKIKITDKHLILQKNIGCQMIPLDNIKSVNKAEFSNLTATFSSKGFFGFNGTLMDDTVTFVNDRKNMVKISTFEKKYLLSVNTPNEFIRDIINSSNNN
;
A
#
# COMPACT_ATOMS: atom_id res chain seq x y z
N MET A 1 11.81 21.12 -1.71
CA MET A 1 11.09 19.83 -1.86
C MET A 1 12.00 18.67 -1.52
N LYS A 2 11.66 17.86 -0.52
CA LYS A 2 12.40 16.64 -0.16
C LYS A 2 11.65 15.39 -0.60
N VAL A 3 12.36 14.32 -0.96
CA VAL A 3 11.77 13.09 -1.49
C VAL A 3 12.31 11.87 -0.73
N PHE A 4 11.40 11.05 -0.23
CA PHE A 4 11.69 9.82 0.48
C PHE A 4 11.14 8.62 -0.28
N LYS A 5 11.91 7.54 -0.35
CA LYS A 5 11.48 6.29 -1.01
C LYS A 5 10.74 5.39 -0.03
N SER A 6 9.79 4.61 -0.57
CA SER A 6 9.12 3.52 0.14
C SER A 6 9.37 2.22 -0.62
N SER A 7 10.50 1.58 -0.32
CA SER A 7 10.88 0.33 -0.99
C SER A 7 10.13 -0.86 -0.42
N ASN A 8 9.83 -1.83 -1.27
CA ASN A 8 9.32 -3.13 -0.84
C ASN A 8 10.37 -3.88 -0.02
N SER A 9 9.96 -4.41 1.12
CA SER A 9 10.74 -5.37 1.86
C SER A 9 10.87 -6.69 1.09
N THR A 10 11.87 -7.49 1.46
CA THR A 10 12.03 -8.85 0.92
C THR A 10 10.77 -9.69 1.13
N GLU A 11 10.09 -9.53 2.28
CA GLU A 11 8.83 -10.20 2.57
C GLU A 11 7.75 -9.85 1.54
N VAL A 12 7.52 -8.56 1.28
CA VAL A 12 6.52 -8.11 0.29
C VAL A 12 6.84 -8.63 -1.09
N ASN A 13 8.12 -8.62 -1.49
CA ASN A 13 8.54 -9.13 -2.79
C ASN A 13 8.32 -10.64 -2.91
N ILE A 14 8.62 -11.42 -1.87
CA ILE A 14 8.38 -12.87 -1.83
C ILE A 14 6.88 -13.17 -1.92
N ILE A 15 6.06 -12.55 -1.07
CA ILE A 15 4.61 -12.76 -1.07
C ILE A 15 4.03 -12.40 -2.43
N THR A 16 4.39 -11.23 -2.97
CA THR A 16 3.92 -10.78 -4.29
C THR A 16 4.29 -11.75 -5.39
N GLY A 17 5.55 -12.20 -5.44
CA GLY A 17 6.03 -13.17 -6.42
C GLY A 17 5.29 -14.50 -6.34
N LEU A 18 5.17 -15.07 -5.13
CA LEU A 18 4.45 -16.33 -4.91
C LEU A 18 2.97 -16.22 -5.28
N THR A 19 2.29 -15.13 -4.90
CA THR A 19 0.89 -14.91 -5.26
C THR A 19 0.72 -14.83 -6.78
N LEU A 20 1.60 -14.13 -7.50
CA LEU A 20 1.51 -14.06 -8.97
C LEU A 20 1.76 -15.42 -9.63
N ILE A 21 2.68 -16.23 -9.11
CA ILE A 21 2.94 -17.59 -9.60
C ILE A 21 1.70 -18.46 -9.40
N ILE A 22 1.12 -18.46 -8.19
CA ILE A 22 -0.09 -19.23 -7.88
C ILE A 22 -1.26 -18.78 -8.76
N LEU A 23 -1.48 -17.47 -8.91
CA LEU A 23 -2.53 -16.94 -9.79
C LEU A 23 -2.32 -17.39 -11.25
N SER A 24 -1.09 -17.37 -11.74
CA SER A 24 -0.77 -17.83 -13.10
C SER A 24 -1.05 -19.32 -13.28
N LEU A 25 -0.68 -20.16 -12.30
CA LEU A 25 -0.98 -21.59 -12.31
C LEU A 25 -2.48 -21.87 -12.25
N LEU A 26 -3.24 -21.11 -11.46
CA LEU A 26 -4.71 -21.22 -11.40
C LEU A 26 -5.35 -20.84 -12.73
N ILE A 27 -4.86 -19.78 -13.39
CA ILE A 27 -5.32 -19.39 -14.73
C ILE A 27 -5.04 -20.54 -15.71
N VAL A 28 -3.81 -21.07 -15.75
CA VAL A 28 -3.48 -22.21 -16.61
C VAL A 28 -4.39 -23.40 -16.33
N ALA A 29 -4.63 -23.75 -15.06
CA ALA A 29 -5.50 -24.87 -14.69
C ALA A 29 -6.97 -24.66 -15.11
N LEU A 30 -7.48 -23.41 -15.06
CA LEU A 30 -8.83 -23.06 -15.50
C LEU A 30 -9.04 -23.22 -17.01
N PHE A 31 -7.99 -22.97 -17.81
CA PHE A 31 -8.04 -23.04 -19.28
C PHE A 31 -7.55 -24.38 -19.84
N TYR A 32 -6.63 -25.07 -19.16
CA TYR A 32 -6.04 -26.33 -19.62
C TYR A 32 -6.96 -27.52 -19.38
N ASN A 33 -7.60 -27.57 -18.22
CA ASN A 33 -8.57 -28.61 -17.97
C ASN A 33 -9.88 -28.22 -18.66
N ASN A 34 -10.43 -29.12 -19.48
CA ASN A 34 -11.85 -29.15 -19.80
C ASN A 34 -12.65 -29.49 -18.52
N ILE A 35 -12.47 -28.71 -17.43
CA ILE A 35 -13.28 -28.74 -16.21
C ILE A 35 -14.70 -28.42 -16.66
N SER A 36 -15.38 -29.51 -17.02
CA SER A 36 -16.65 -29.66 -17.70
C SER A 36 -16.87 -28.79 -18.94
N GLU A 37 -17.42 -29.37 -20.00
CA GLU A 37 -18.05 -28.60 -21.09
C GLU A 37 -19.15 -27.66 -20.57
N GLU A 38 -19.57 -27.83 -19.31
CA GLU A 38 -20.58 -27.05 -18.60
C GLU A 38 -20.11 -25.66 -18.12
N VAL A 39 -18.81 -25.46 -17.86
CA VAL A 39 -18.32 -24.12 -17.45
C VAL A 39 -18.14 -23.24 -18.66
N ASN A 40 -19.13 -22.38 -18.90
CA ASN A 40 -19.16 -21.43 -19.99
C ASN A 40 -17.87 -20.59 -20.07
N VAL A 41 -17.30 -20.47 -21.27
CA VAL A 41 -16.10 -19.67 -21.55
C VAL A 41 -16.22 -18.22 -21.06
N TYR A 42 -17.41 -17.61 -21.13
CA TYR A 42 -17.66 -16.26 -20.63
C TYR A 42 -17.45 -16.15 -19.12
N PHE A 43 -17.78 -17.20 -18.36
CA PHE A 43 -17.56 -17.24 -16.92
C PHE A 43 -16.07 -17.28 -16.58
N LYS A 44 -15.28 -18.06 -17.32
CA LYS A 44 -13.81 -18.13 -17.17
C LYS A 44 -13.16 -16.77 -17.40
N PHE A 45 -13.56 -16.07 -18.48
CA PHE A 45 -13.09 -14.70 -18.74
C PHE A 45 -13.55 -13.70 -17.68
N GLY A 46 -14.76 -13.87 -17.13
CA GLY A 46 -15.26 -13.07 -16.02
C GLY A 46 -14.37 -13.18 -14.77
N ILE A 47 -13.99 -14.40 -14.38
CA ILE A 47 -13.05 -14.63 -13.27
C ILE A 47 -11.69 -13.97 -13.56
N LEU A 48 -11.15 -14.19 -14.76
CA LEU A 48 -9.87 -13.59 -15.16
C LEU A 48 -9.90 -12.07 -15.03
N LEU A 49 -10.96 -11.43 -15.55
CA LEU A 49 -11.13 -9.99 -15.48
C LEU A 49 -11.17 -9.49 -14.03
N ILE A 50 -11.95 -10.13 -13.16
CA ILE A 50 -12.05 -9.75 -11.74
C ILE A 50 -10.69 -9.87 -11.05
N VAL A 51 -9.99 -11.00 -11.23
CA VAL A 51 -8.66 -11.22 -10.65
C VAL A 51 -7.65 -10.17 -11.13
N SER A 52 -7.64 -9.87 -12.43
CA SER A 52 -6.79 -8.84 -13.01
C SER A 52 -7.10 -7.44 -12.46
N LEU A 53 -8.39 -7.08 -12.31
CA LEU A 53 -8.80 -5.80 -11.74
C LEU A 53 -8.37 -5.67 -10.27
N VAL A 54 -8.53 -6.72 -9.47
CA VAL A 54 -8.09 -6.73 -8.07
C VAL A 54 -6.57 -6.60 -7.97
N ALA A 55 -5.82 -7.33 -8.80
CA ALA A 55 -4.36 -7.22 -8.83
C ALA A 55 -3.88 -5.83 -9.27
N MET A 56 -4.52 -5.27 -10.30
CA MET A 56 -4.23 -3.93 -10.77
C MET A 56 -4.54 -2.88 -9.70
N TYR A 57 -5.66 -3.02 -8.97
CA TYR A 57 -6.02 -2.12 -7.87
C TYR A 57 -4.93 -2.07 -6.78
N PHE A 58 -4.43 -3.22 -6.34
CA PHE A 58 -3.39 -3.26 -5.31
C PHE A 58 -2.04 -2.78 -5.83
N TYR A 59 -1.66 -3.14 -7.06
CA TYR A 59 -0.46 -2.60 -7.70
C TYR A 59 -0.51 -1.07 -7.80
N ALA A 60 -1.64 -0.52 -8.28
CA ALA A 60 -1.86 0.92 -8.43
C ALA A 60 -1.72 1.65 -7.10
N ASN A 61 -2.24 1.05 -6.01
CA ASN A 61 -2.26 1.67 -4.69
C ASN A 61 -0.98 1.51 -3.87
N SER A 62 -0.01 0.70 -4.33
CA SER A 62 1.28 0.55 -3.66
C SER A 62 2.05 1.87 -3.62
N LEU A 63 2.57 2.23 -2.44
CA LEU A 63 3.30 3.47 -2.23
C LEU A 63 4.68 3.40 -2.89
N LYS A 64 5.10 4.44 -3.60
CA LYS A 64 6.41 4.45 -4.28
C LYS A 64 7.38 5.41 -3.61
N LYS A 65 6.89 6.62 -3.33
CA LYS A 65 7.67 7.69 -2.72
C LYS A 65 6.76 8.67 -1.99
N ILE A 66 7.35 9.40 -1.06
CA ILE A 66 6.69 10.47 -0.33
C ILE A 66 7.46 11.75 -0.60
N LYS A 67 6.77 12.84 -0.92
CA LYS A 67 7.38 14.15 -1.14
C LYS A 67 6.89 15.12 -0.08
N ILE A 68 7.80 15.85 0.53
CA ILE A 68 7.49 16.95 1.43
C ILE A 68 7.66 18.25 0.63
N THR A 69 6.57 18.99 0.49
CA THR A 69 6.51 20.34 -0.08
C THR A 69 6.21 21.34 1.03
N ASP A 70 6.16 22.63 0.71
CA ASP A 70 5.98 23.68 1.73
C ASP A 70 4.58 23.61 2.38
N LYS A 71 3.56 23.13 1.66
CA LYS A 71 2.17 23.06 2.15
C LYS A 71 1.62 21.64 2.30
N HIS A 72 2.17 20.68 1.58
CA HIS A 72 1.60 19.33 1.49
C HIS A 72 2.65 18.23 1.64
N LEU A 73 2.22 17.15 2.28
CA LEU A 73 2.82 15.84 2.19
C LEU A 73 2.15 15.06 1.05
N ILE A 74 2.91 14.72 0.00
CA ILE A 74 2.39 14.02 -1.18
C ILE A 74 2.80 12.55 -1.12
N LEU A 75 1.84 11.66 -0.92
CA LEU A 75 1.99 10.21 -1.02
C LEU A 75 1.87 9.80 -2.49
N GLN A 76 2.99 9.54 -3.15
CA GLN A 76 3.00 9.10 -4.54
C GLN A 76 2.91 7.57 -4.59
N LYS A 77 1.83 7.07 -5.19
CA LYS A 77 1.60 5.65 -5.44
C LYS A 77 2.19 5.25 -6.80
N ASN A 78 2.08 3.98 -7.18
CA ASN A 78 2.42 3.55 -8.54
C ASN A 78 1.53 4.24 -9.58
N ILE A 79 0.24 4.39 -9.29
CA ILE A 79 -0.71 5.16 -10.10
C ILE A 79 -1.40 6.19 -9.21
N GLY A 80 -1.29 7.46 -9.61
CA GLY A 80 -1.86 8.58 -8.87
C GLY A 80 -1.04 9.04 -7.66
N CYS A 81 -1.64 9.95 -6.89
CA CYS A 81 -1.06 10.47 -5.64
C CYS A 81 -2.17 10.89 -4.68
N GLN A 82 -1.82 11.02 -3.41
CA GLN A 82 -2.68 11.57 -2.37
C GLN A 82 -1.94 12.71 -1.66
N MET A 83 -2.59 13.84 -1.48
CA MET A 83 -2.02 15.02 -0.82
C MET A 83 -2.62 15.14 0.58
N ILE A 84 -1.76 15.37 1.56
CA ILE A 84 -2.13 15.63 2.96
C ILE A 84 -1.60 17.02 3.29
N PRO A 85 -2.46 18.01 3.59
CA PRO A 85 -2.02 19.32 4.06
C PRO A 85 -1.17 19.19 5.32
N LEU A 86 -0.04 19.90 5.39
CA LEU A 86 0.89 19.80 6.53
C LEU A 86 0.28 20.38 7.82
N ASP A 87 -0.52 21.44 7.71
CA ASP A 87 -1.31 22.03 8.79
C ASP A 87 -2.33 21.07 9.40
N ASN A 88 -2.79 20.08 8.63
CA ASN A 88 -3.69 19.03 9.10
C ASN A 88 -2.95 17.95 9.93
N ILE A 89 -1.61 17.91 9.94
CA ILE A 89 -0.85 16.87 10.65
C ILE A 89 -0.75 17.23 12.15
N LYS A 90 -1.35 16.40 13.01
CA LYS A 90 -1.26 16.52 14.48
C LYS A 90 0.03 15.93 15.02
N SER A 91 0.44 14.79 14.50
CA SER A 91 1.63 14.09 14.97
C SER A 91 2.20 13.14 13.93
N VAL A 92 3.52 12.98 13.97
CA VAL A 92 4.27 12.01 13.16
C VAL A 92 5.22 11.28 14.08
N ASN A 93 5.06 9.96 14.16
CA ASN A 93 5.87 9.13 15.05
C ASN A 93 6.32 7.86 14.33
N LYS A 94 7.50 7.36 14.71
CA LYS A 94 7.88 6.00 14.32
C LYS A 94 6.84 5.04 14.87
N ALA A 95 6.40 4.11 14.04
CA ALA A 95 5.42 3.11 14.43
C ALA A 95 6.11 1.76 14.55
N GLU A 96 5.83 1.06 15.64
CA GLU A 96 6.13 -0.36 15.73
C GLU A 96 4.98 -1.17 15.13
N PHE A 97 5.24 -2.47 14.92
CA PHE A 97 4.21 -3.37 14.47
C PHE A 97 3.04 -3.37 15.46
N SER A 98 1.87 -2.99 14.96
CA SER A 98 0.65 -2.98 15.76
C SER A 98 -0.10 -4.30 15.60
N ASN A 99 -0.60 -4.84 16.71
CA ASN A 99 -1.52 -5.99 16.70
C ASN A 99 -2.94 -5.63 16.20
N LEU A 100 -3.16 -4.38 15.77
CA LEU A 100 -4.40 -3.95 15.13
C LEU A 100 -4.65 -4.79 13.87
N THR A 101 -5.76 -5.52 13.89
CA THR A 101 -6.17 -6.35 12.75
C THR A 101 -6.62 -5.46 11.60
N ALA A 102 -6.28 -5.86 10.38
CA ALA A 102 -6.75 -5.17 9.18
C ALA A 102 -8.20 -5.56 8.89
N THR A 103 -9.08 -4.58 8.70
CA THR A 103 -10.46 -4.77 8.24
C THR A 103 -10.47 -5.21 6.78
N PHE A 104 -9.63 -4.58 5.95
CA PHE A 104 -9.39 -4.94 4.56
C PHE A 104 -7.94 -4.64 4.21
N SER A 105 -7.19 -5.60 3.67
CA SER A 105 -5.80 -5.37 3.26
C SER A 105 -5.30 -6.41 2.27
N SER A 106 -4.35 -6.00 1.42
CA SER A 106 -3.58 -6.90 0.55
C SER A 106 -2.62 -7.85 1.29
N LYS A 107 -2.40 -7.64 2.59
CA LYS A 107 -1.58 -8.52 3.47
C LYS A 107 -0.22 -8.95 2.89
N GLY A 108 0.43 -8.10 2.10
CA GLY A 108 1.74 -8.34 1.51
C GLY A 108 1.75 -8.40 -0.03
N PHE A 109 0.59 -8.56 -0.68
CA PHE A 109 0.49 -8.48 -2.14
C PHE A 109 0.60 -7.03 -2.63
N PHE A 110 1.71 -6.67 -3.28
CA PHE A 110 2.09 -5.29 -3.60
C PHE A 110 2.17 -4.33 -2.39
N GLY A 111 2.42 -4.89 -1.20
CA GLY A 111 2.49 -4.17 0.07
C GLY A 111 1.36 -4.57 1.03
N PHE A 112 1.34 -3.94 2.20
CA PHE A 112 0.30 -4.05 3.22
C PHE A 112 -0.61 -2.83 3.13
N ASN A 113 -1.32 -2.71 2.00
CA ASN A 113 -2.20 -1.59 1.70
C ASN A 113 -3.62 -1.91 2.13
N GLY A 114 -4.34 -0.96 2.71
CA GLY A 114 -5.67 -1.24 3.25
C GLY A 114 -6.12 -0.32 4.39
N THR A 115 -6.97 -0.85 5.26
CA THR A 115 -7.56 -0.14 6.40
C THR A 115 -7.57 -1.04 7.64
N LEU A 116 -7.15 -0.50 8.78
CA LEU A 116 -7.20 -1.17 10.09
C LEU A 116 -8.56 -0.97 10.76
N MET A 117 -8.82 -1.73 11.84
CA MET A 117 -10.05 -1.61 12.64
C MET A 117 -10.26 -0.23 13.29
N ASP A 118 -9.20 0.57 13.44
CA ASP A 118 -9.28 1.94 13.98
C ASP A 118 -9.32 3.02 12.87
N ASP A 119 -9.74 2.62 11.66
CA ASP A 119 -9.82 3.42 10.43
C ASP A 119 -8.47 3.98 9.95
N THR A 120 -7.34 3.46 10.44
CA THR A 120 -6.02 3.82 9.93
C THR A 120 -5.85 3.29 8.51
N VAL A 121 -5.57 4.19 7.57
CA VAL A 121 -5.23 3.85 6.17
C VAL A 121 -3.77 3.42 6.09
N THR A 122 -3.50 2.27 5.47
CA THR A 122 -2.16 1.70 5.40
C THR A 122 -1.57 1.76 3.99
N PHE A 123 -0.30 2.14 3.92
CA PHE A 123 0.55 2.23 2.73
C PHE A 123 1.96 1.72 3.09
N VAL A 124 2.03 0.47 3.56
CA VAL A 124 3.25 -0.11 4.14
C VAL A 124 3.85 -1.13 3.21
N ASN A 125 5.04 -0.86 2.71
CA ASN A 125 5.86 -1.77 1.92
C ASN A 125 6.97 -2.45 2.74
N ASP A 126 7.29 -1.89 3.91
CA ASP A 126 8.23 -2.48 4.86
C ASP A 126 7.77 -2.23 6.32
N ARG A 127 7.42 -3.31 7.01
CA ARG A 127 6.93 -3.26 8.40
C ARG A 127 8.02 -2.90 9.41
N LYS A 128 9.30 -2.96 9.05
CA LYS A 128 10.41 -2.56 9.94
C LYS A 128 10.61 -1.05 9.99
N ASN A 129 10.13 -0.35 8.95
CA ASN A 129 10.40 1.07 8.72
C ASN A 129 9.11 1.89 8.67
N MET A 130 8.18 1.61 9.59
CA MET A 130 6.87 2.26 9.62
C MET A 130 6.88 3.60 10.36
N VAL A 131 6.04 4.50 9.87
CA VAL A 131 5.75 5.81 10.44
C VAL A 131 4.24 5.98 10.46
N LYS A 132 3.71 6.42 11.60
CA LYS A 132 2.31 6.78 11.77
C LYS A 132 2.17 8.29 11.67
N ILE A 133 1.25 8.74 10.82
CA ILE A 133 0.84 10.14 10.70
C ILE A 133 -0.60 10.23 11.18
N SER A 134 -0.85 11.05 12.19
CA SER A 134 -2.20 11.34 12.66
C SER A 134 -2.57 12.74 12.19
N THR A 135 -3.69 12.87 11.46
CA THR A 135 -4.25 14.17 11.07
C THR A 135 -5.48 14.51 11.90
N PHE A 136 -6.12 15.67 11.66
CA PHE A 136 -7.41 15.96 12.29
C PHE A 136 -8.53 15.04 11.83
N GLU A 137 -8.42 14.48 10.63
CA GLU A 137 -9.47 13.67 10.01
C GLU A 137 -9.17 12.16 10.02
N LYS A 138 -7.94 11.76 9.72
CA LYS A 138 -7.57 10.37 9.45
C LYS A 138 -6.20 10.03 10.00
N LYS A 139 -5.96 8.73 10.18
CA LYS A 139 -4.65 8.19 10.52
C LYS A 139 -4.08 7.48 9.31
N TYR A 140 -2.78 7.62 9.12
CA TYR A 140 -2.03 6.94 8.07
C TYR A 140 -0.89 6.14 8.70
N LEU A 141 -0.70 4.93 8.22
CA LEU A 141 0.47 4.12 8.50
C LEU A 141 1.21 3.89 7.19
N LEU A 142 2.46 4.31 7.12
CA LEU A 142 3.26 4.26 5.90
C LEU A 142 4.66 3.78 6.21
N SER A 143 5.36 3.21 5.22
CA SER A 143 6.77 2.88 5.36
C SER A 143 7.65 3.82 4.59
N VAL A 144 8.81 4.16 5.15
CA VAL A 144 9.80 5.07 4.55
C VAL A 144 11.20 4.52 4.80
N ASN A 145 12.08 4.49 3.79
CA ASN A 145 13.41 3.89 3.95
C ASN A 145 14.26 4.57 5.04
N THR A 146 14.09 5.87 5.28
CA THR A 146 14.78 6.64 6.33
C THR A 146 13.77 7.31 7.27
N PRO A 147 13.13 6.55 8.18
CA PRO A 147 12.00 7.04 8.98
C PRO A 147 12.38 8.19 9.92
N ASN A 148 13.57 8.15 10.54
CA ASN A 148 14.01 9.19 11.47
C ASN A 148 14.25 10.53 10.76
N GLU A 149 14.83 10.50 9.55
CA GLU A 149 15.04 11.71 8.74
C GLU A 149 13.71 12.30 8.26
N PHE A 150 12.80 11.42 7.83
CA PHE A 150 11.44 11.79 7.41
C PHE A 150 10.66 12.49 8.52
N ILE A 151 10.65 11.93 9.73
CA ILE A 151 9.96 12.52 10.89
C ILE A 151 10.53 13.91 11.20
N ARG A 152 11.85 14.03 11.28
CA ARG A 152 12.53 15.31 11.54
C ARG A 152 12.17 16.35 10.49
N ASP A 153 12.12 15.97 9.23
CA ASP A 153 11.82 16.90 8.13
C ASP A 153 10.35 17.33 8.10
N ILE A 154 9.40 16.48 8.50
CA ILE A 154 8.01 16.92 8.68
C ILE A 154 7.90 17.91 9.84
N ILE A 155 8.49 17.61 10.99
CA ILE A 155 8.43 18.50 12.17
C ILE A 155 9.01 19.88 11.83
N ASN A 156 10.17 19.92 11.17
CA ASN A 156 10.79 21.18 10.73
C ASN A 156 9.92 21.94 9.72
N SER A 157 9.24 21.23 8.82
CA SER A 157 8.35 21.86 7.83
C SER A 157 7.06 22.40 8.46
N SER A 158 6.58 21.77 9.54
CA SER A 158 5.39 22.22 10.28
C SER A 158 5.67 23.44 11.14
N ASN A 159 6.88 23.62 11.65
CA ASN A 159 7.25 24.76 12.49
C ASN A 159 7.57 26.04 11.71
N ASN A 160 7.76 25.94 10.39
CA ASN A 160 8.09 27.06 9.52
C ASN A 160 6.87 27.66 8.80
N ASN A 161 5.67 27.15 9.07
CA ASN A 161 4.37 27.62 8.55
C ASN A 161 3.53 28.19 9.69
#